data_AF-A0A497HKJ0-F1
#
_entry.id   AF-A0A497HKJ0-F1
#
_cell.length_a   1.000
_cell.length_b   1.000
_cell.length_c   1.000
_cell.angle_alpha   90.00
_cell.angle_beta   90.00
_cell.angle_gamma   90.00
#
_symmetry.space_group_name_H-M   'P 1'
#
loop_
_entity.id
_entity.type
_entity.pdbx_description
1 polymer ?
#
loop_
_entity_poly.entity_id
_entity_poly.type
_entity_poly.pdbx_seq_one_letter_code
_entity_poly.pdbx_strand_id
1 'polypeptide(L)'
;MRKIRIGSRWVGEHHPCFIIAEAGINHNGDIKIAKRMIDAAKRAGVDAVKFQTFKTKNLVTKNAKTAEHQTYSKGKSQYEILKSFELKEDDFVKLSKYAKEKGIMFLSSPFDRESVDLLEKLKVPAFKIASSEITNFPLLRYIARKRKPIILSTGMANLDEIREALDVIFNEGNKEVILLHCISAYPAKMEELNLRAIESLKRSFNLPVGFSDHTENILASLVAVAVGACVVEKHFTLDKN
;
A
#
# COMPACT_ATOMS: atom_id res chain seq x y z
N MET A 1 22.46 -5.93 -0.52
CA MET A 1 21.49 -4.95 0.04
C MET A 1 20.84 -5.51 1.32
N ARG A 2 20.28 -4.69 2.23
CA ARG A 2 19.67 -5.19 3.50
C ARG A 2 18.42 -6.04 3.19
N LYS A 3 18.16 -7.11 3.94
CA LYS A 3 16.89 -7.85 3.92
C LYS A 3 16.00 -7.47 5.11
N ILE A 4 14.69 -7.45 4.91
CA ILE A 4 13.69 -7.07 5.92
C ILE A 4 12.70 -8.22 6.10
N ARG A 5 12.29 -8.49 7.35
CA ARG A 5 11.34 -9.56 7.65
C ARG A 5 9.94 -9.00 7.80
N ILE A 6 9.00 -9.44 6.98
CA ILE A 6 7.57 -9.15 7.13
C ILE A 6 6.87 -10.43 7.60
N GLY A 7 6.43 -10.46 8.85
CA GLY A 7 5.86 -11.66 9.46
C GLY A 7 6.85 -12.83 9.43
N SER A 8 6.55 -13.88 8.66
CA SER A 8 7.42 -15.05 8.48
C SER A 8 8.29 -15.00 7.21
N ARG A 9 8.17 -13.95 6.37
CA ARG A 9 8.82 -13.87 5.05
C ARG A 9 9.97 -12.88 5.08
N TRP A 10 11.09 -13.26 4.47
CA TRP A 10 12.20 -12.34 4.17
C TRP A 10 11.96 -11.67 2.83
N VAL A 11 12.15 -10.36 2.78
CA VAL A 11 11.98 -9.50 1.61
C VAL A 11 13.29 -8.79 1.33
N GLY A 12 13.74 -8.85 0.08
CA GLY A 12 15.02 -8.29 -0.37
C GLY A 12 15.65 -9.16 -1.45
N GLU A 13 16.93 -8.90 -1.74
CA GLU A 13 17.69 -9.69 -2.73
C GLU A 13 17.78 -11.17 -2.32
N HIS A 14 17.84 -12.04 -3.33
CA HIS A 14 17.96 -13.50 -3.18
C HIS A 14 16.82 -14.19 -2.41
N HIS A 15 15.70 -13.50 -2.21
CA HIS A 15 14.46 -14.07 -1.68
C HIS A 15 13.36 -14.01 -2.74
N PRO A 16 12.35 -14.91 -2.68
CA PRO A 16 11.18 -14.82 -3.56
C PRO A 16 10.53 -13.43 -3.49
N CYS A 17 10.08 -12.91 -4.64
CA CYS A 17 9.36 -11.65 -4.68
C CYS A 17 8.11 -11.74 -3.80
N PHE A 18 7.91 -10.75 -2.94
CA PHE A 18 6.75 -10.66 -2.06
C PHE A 18 5.57 -10.02 -2.82
N ILE A 19 4.45 -10.73 -2.93
CA ILE A 19 3.29 -10.30 -3.73
C ILE A 19 2.17 -9.81 -2.82
N ILE A 20 1.73 -8.58 -3.06
CA ILE A 20 0.63 -7.91 -2.35
C ILE A 20 -0.55 -7.75 -3.30
N ALA A 21 -1.66 -8.41 -2.98
CA ALA A 21 -2.94 -8.17 -3.62
C ALA A 21 -3.64 -6.99 -2.90
N GLU A 22 -3.65 -5.83 -3.54
CA GLU A 22 -4.29 -4.62 -3.02
C GLU A 22 -5.80 -4.65 -3.27
N ALA A 23 -6.57 -4.98 -2.24
CA ALA A 23 -8.02 -4.87 -2.27
C ALA A 23 -8.45 -3.40 -2.26
N GLY A 24 -7.67 -2.54 -1.60
CA GLY A 24 -7.93 -1.11 -1.50
C GLY A 24 -9.35 -0.84 -0.98
N ILE A 25 -10.13 -0.14 -1.81
CA ILE A 25 -11.55 0.18 -1.59
C ILE A 25 -12.52 -0.62 -2.49
N ASN A 26 -12.03 -1.62 -3.25
CA ASN A 26 -12.83 -2.40 -4.21
C ASN A 26 -13.89 -3.30 -3.55
N HIS A 27 -13.95 -3.31 -2.21
CA HIS A 27 -15.02 -3.95 -1.44
C HIS A 27 -16.30 -3.10 -1.35
N ASN A 28 -16.30 -1.86 -1.87
CA ASN A 28 -17.48 -0.99 -1.94
C ASN A 28 -18.14 -0.73 -0.57
N GLY A 29 -17.35 -0.69 0.51
CA GLY A 29 -17.88 -0.58 1.89
C GLY A 29 -18.58 -1.85 2.43
N ASP A 30 -18.57 -2.97 1.70
CA ASP A 30 -19.19 -4.23 2.13
C ASP A 30 -18.16 -5.24 2.65
N ILE A 31 -18.26 -5.57 3.94
CA ILE A 31 -17.40 -6.57 4.59
C ILE A 31 -17.53 -7.98 3.96
N LYS A 32 -18.69 -8.35 3.43
CA LYS A 32 -18.88 -9.65 2.76
C LYS A 32 -18.05 -9.71 1.48
N ILE A 33 -18.01 -8.61 0.72
CA ILE A 33 -17.15 -8.50 -0.46
C ILE A 33 -15.68 -8.52 -0.03
N ALA A 34 -15.30 -7.76 0.99
CA ALA A 34 -13.93 -7.78 1.53
C ALA A 34 -13.46 -9.18 1.95
N LYS A 35 -14.32 -9.99 2.59
CA LYS A 35 -14.01 -11.39 2.92
C LYS A 35 -13.82 -12.26 1.67
N ARG A 36 -14.69 -12.11 0.66
CA ARG A 36 -14.53 -12.82 -0.62
C ARG A 36 -13.23 -12.42 -1.33
N MET A 37 -12.81 -11.17 -1.21
CA MET A 37 -11.52 -10.70 -1.72
C MET A 37 -10.34 -11.38 -1.01
N ILE A 38 -10.40 -11.56 0.31
CA ILE A 38 -9.41 -12.35 1.07
C ILE A 38 -9.35 -13.80 0.54
N ASP A 39 -10.50 -14.43 0.31
CA ASP A 39 -10.56 -15.80 -0.24
C ASP A 39 -9.94 -15.87 -1.65
N ALA A 40 -10.19 -14.87 -2.50
CA ALA A 40 -9.61 -14.80 -3.84
C ALA A 40 -8.09 -14.58 -3.80
N ALA A 41 -7.60 -13.67 -2.95
CA ALA A 41 -6.17 -13.45 -2.75
C ALA A 41 -5.48 -14.72 -2.25
N LYS A 42 -6.05 -15.42 -1.26
CA LYS A 42 -5.50 -16.68 -0.75
C LYS A 42 -5.40 -17.74 -1.85
N ARG A 43 -6.46 -17.89 -2.66
CA ARG A 43 -6.48 -18.84 -3.78
C ARG A 43 -5.48 -18.50 -4.88
N ALA A 44 -5.21 -17.21 -5.10
CA ALA A 44 -4.18 -16.75 -6.04
C ALA A 44 -2.75 -17.03 -5.55
N GLY A 45 -2.56 -17.42 -4.29
CA GLY A 45 -1.25 -17.78 -3.74
C GLY A 45 -0.34 -16.58 -3.44
N VAL A 46 -0.90 -15.38 -3.31
CA VAL A 46 -0.13 -14.17 -2.93
C VAL A 46 0.30 -14.23 -1.46
N ASP A 47 1.35 -13.47 -1.10
CA ASP A 47 1.85 -13.44 0.28
C ASP A 47 0.93 -12.65 1.22
N ALA A 48 0.35 -11.54 0.73
CA ALA A 48 -0.50 -10.66 1.52
C ALA A 48 -1.70 -10.11 0.75
N VAL A 49 -2.80 -9.91 1.47
CA VAL A 49 -3.92 -9.08 1.05
C VAL A 49 -3.87 -7.75 1.79
N LYS A 50 -4.00 -6.65 1.06
CA LYS A 50 -3.89 -5.30 1.60
C LYS A 50 -5.21 -4.52 1.44
N PHE A 51 -5.58 -3.77 2.47
CA PHE A 51 -6.71 -2.85 2.46
C PHE A 51 -6.25 -1.40 2.66
N GLN A 52 -7.20 -0.47 2.70
CA GLN A 52 -6.97 0.92 3.08
C GLN A 52 -7.78 1.23 4.34
N THR A 53 -7.13 1.76 5.37
CA THR A 53 -7.75 2.12 6.65
C THR A 53 -7.68 3.63 6.80
N PHE A 54 -8.85 4.27 6.79
CA PHE A 54 -8.97 5.72 6.91
C PHE A 54 -10.24 6.09 7.65
N LYS A 55 -10.25 7.27 8.25
CA LYS A 55 -11.46 8.02 8.59
C LYS A 55 -11.65 9.11 7.55
N THR A 56 -12.75 9.10 6.80
CA THR A 56 -12.99 10.08 5.73
C THR A 56 -12.88 11.52 6.25
N LYS A 57 -13.39 11.77 7.46
CA LYS A 57 -13.30 13.08 8.15
C LYS A 57 -11.88 13.58 8.41
N ASN A 58 -10.89 12.69 8.49
CA ASN A 58 -9.50 13.01 8.77
C ASN A 58 -8.67 13.09 7.47
N LEU A 59 -9.18 12.52 6.37
CA LEU A 59 -8.47 12.39 5.10
C LEU A 59 -8.82 13.51 4.11
N VAL A 60 -10.09 13.94 4.07
CA VAL A 60 -10.56 14.85 3.04
C VAL A 60 -11.58 15.86 3.58
N THR A 61 -11.56 17.08 3.05
CA THR A 61 -12.55 18.10 3.38
C THR A 61 -13.89 17.80 2.72
N LYS A 62 -15.01 18.20 3.34
CA LYS A 62 -16.37 17.91 2.85
C LYS A 62 -16.63 18.36 1.40
N ASN A 63 -15.99 19.46 1.00
CA ASN A 63 -16.17 20.12 -0.29
C ASN A 63 -15.05 19.81 -1.29
N ALA A 64 -14.16 18.85 -0.98
CA ALA A 64 -13.11 18.47 -1.90
C ALA A 64 -13.72 17.94 -3.21
N LYS A 65 -13.24 18.49 -4.32
CA LYS A 65 -13.61 18.05 -5.66
C LYS A 65 -13.04 16.66 -5.92
N THR A 66 -13.75 15.89 -6.73
CA THR A 66 -13.26 14.60 -7.21
C THR A 66 -12.17 14.80 -8.25
N ALA A 67 -11.24 13.85 -8.33
CA ALA A 67 -10.25 13.86 -9.40
C ALA A 67 -10.91 13.61 -10.77
N GLU A 68 -10.33 14.15 -11.85
CA GLU A 68 -10.90 14.07 -13.20
C GLU A 68 -11.14 12.63 -13.69
N HIS A 69 -10.27 11.70 -13.30
CA HIS A 69 -10.39 10.28 -13.65
C HIS A 69 -11.53 9.55 -12.91
N GLN A 70 -12.13 10.15 -11.88
CA GLN A 70 -13.23 9.54 -11.11
C GLN A 70 -14.58 9.86 -11.74
N THR A 71 -14.80 9.32 -12.95
CA THR A 71 -16.02 9.52 -13.75
C THR A 71 -17.28 8.92 -13.10
N TYR A 72 -17.12 8.01 -12.14
CA TYR A 72 -18.20 7.40 -11.35
C TYR A 72 -18.72 8.27 -10.20
N SER A 73 -18.18 9.48 -10.02
CA SER A 73 -18.55 10.39 -8.94
C SER A 73 -20.02 10.80 -8.96
N LYS A 74 -20.67 10.83 -10.14
CA LYS A 74 -22.09 11.20 -10.31
C LYS A 74 -22.47 12.51 -9.58
N GLY A 75 -21.56 13.48 -9.57
CA GLY A 75 -21.76 14.79 -8.92
C GLY A 75 -21.53 14.80 -7.41
N LYS A 76 -21.13 13.68 -6.80
CA LYS A 76 -20.76 13.59 -5.38
C LYS A 76 -19.39 14.21 -5.13
N SER A 77 -19.19 14.72 -3.92
CA SER A 77 -17.86 15.17 -3.48
C SER A 77 -16.93 14.00 -3.19
N GLN A 78 -15.61 14.25 -3.16
CA GLN A 78 -14.62 13.22 -2.79
C GLN A 78 -14.90 12.65 -1.40
N TYR A 79 -15.42 13.48 -0.48
CA TYR A 79 -15.83 13.05 0.85
C TYR A 79 -16.95 12.03 0.78
N GLU A 80 -18.01 12.28 0.02
CA GLU A 80 -19.16 11.36 -0.07
C GLU A 80 -18.77 10.01 -0.67
N ILE A 81 -17.89 10.03 -1.68
CA ILE A 81 -17.36 8.81 -2.31
C ILE A 81 -16.55 8.00 -1.29
N LEU A 82 -15.54 8.62 -0.67
CA LEU A 82 -14.71 7.93 0.32
C LEU A 82 -15.53 7.45 1.51
N LYS A 83 -16.54 8.22 1.92
CA LYS A 83 -17.42 7.83 3.02
C LYS A 83 -18.20 6.55 2.73
N SER A 84 -18.62 6.35 1.48
CA SER A 84 -19.28 5.10 1.07
C SER A 84 -18.38 3.87 1.09
N PHE A 85 -17.06 4.07 1.02
CA PHE A 85 -16.07 3.00 1.09
C PHE A 85 -15.49 2.78 2.49
N GLU A 86 -15.75 3.69 3.43
CA GLU A 86 -15.23 3.63 4.79
C GLU A 86 -15.79 2.40 5.55
N LEU A 87 -14.91 1.47 5.91
CA LEU A 87 -15.23 0.36 6.81
C LEU A 87 -15.07 0.77 8.28
N LYS A 88 -15.84 0.15 9.17
CA LYS A 88 -15.73 0.40 10.62
C LYS A 88 -14.50 -0.31 11.19
N GLU A 89 -14.02 0.14 12.34
CA GLU A 89 -12.90 -0.52 13.03
C GLU A 89 -13.18 -1.99 13.32
N ASP A 90 -14.42 -2.28 13.72
CA ASP A 90 -14.89 -3.63 14.01
C ASP A 90 -14.87 -4.54 12.76
N ASP A 91 -15.01 -3.95 11.57
CA ASP A 91 -14.87 -4.67 10.31
C ASP A 91 -13.40 -5.04 10.06
N PHE A 92 -12.45 -4.12 10.30
CA PHE A 92 -11.02 -4.42 10.21
C PHE A 92 -10.58 -5.50 11.21
N VAL A 93 -11.13 -5.51 12.43
CA VAL A 93 -10.91 -6.59 13.40
C VAL A 93 -11.38 -7.93 12.83
N LYS A 94 -12.59 -7.98 12.26
CA LYS A 94 -13.14 -9.19 11.64
C LYS A 94 -12.35 -9.63 10.41
N LEU A 95 -11.90 -8.70 9.57
CA LEU A 95 -11.13 -9.00 8.37
C LEU A 95 -9.72 -9.50 8.70
N SER A 96 -9.04 -8.86 9.65
CA SER A 96 -7.73 -9.31 10.13
C SER A 96 -7.80 -10.72 10.71
N LYS A 97 -8.82 -11.01 11.53
CA LYS A 97 -9.07 -12.36 12.06
C LYS A 97 -9.36 -13.36 10.93
N TYR A 98 -10.21 -13.01 9.97
CA TYR A 98 -10.57 -13.87 8.86
C TYR A 98 -9.37 -14.19 7.95
N ALA A 99 -8.54 -13.19 7.63
CA ALA A 99 -7.30 -13.40 6.88
C ALA A 99 -6.34 -14.36 7.60
N LYS A 100 -6.22 -14.23 8.92
CA LYS A 100 -5.43 -15.15 9.75
C LYS A 100 -5.98 -16.58 9.71
N GLU A 101 -7.30 -16.77 9.82
CA GLU A 101 -7.96 -18.08 9.70
C GLU A 101 -7.73 -18.72 8.33
N LYS A 102 -7.69 -17.90 7.26
CA LYS A 102 -7.39 -18.35 5.89
C LYS A 102 -5.90 -18.56 5.62
N GLY A 103 -5.02 -18.22 6.56
CA GLY A 103 -3.58 -18.35 6.40
C GLY A 103 -3.02 -17.45 5.29
N ILE A 104 -3.51 -16.21 5.19
CA ILE A 104 -2.93 -15.14 4.36
C ILE A 104 -2.59 -13.94 5.23
N MET A 105 -1.50 -13.25 4.92
CA MET A 105 -1.08 -12.08 5.67
C MET A 105 -2.03 -10.90 5.42
N PHE A 106 -2.46 -10.25 6.50
CA PHE A 106 -3.27 -9.04 6.44
C PHE A 106 -2.37 -7.80 6.56
N LEU A 107 -2.43 -6.92 5.56
CA LEU A 107 -1.81 -5.61 5.56
C LEU A 107 -2.87 -4.52 5.35
N SER A 108 -2.52 -3.28 5.68
CA SER A 108 -3.34 -2.12 5.32
C SER A 108 -2.50 -0.86 5.24
N SER A 109 -3.00 0.13 4.50
CA SER A 109 -2.45 1.48 4.45
C SER A 109 -3.23 2.40 5.40
N PRO A 110 -2.64 2.92 6.50
CA PRO A 110 -3.28 3.93 7.32
C PRO A 110 -3.11 5.32 6.72
N PHE A 111 -4.17 6.13 6.73
CA PHE A 111 -4.15 7.52 6.23
C PHE A 111 -4.29 8.57 7.34
N ASP A 112 -4.39 8.14 8.59
CA ASP A 112 -4.53 9.02 9.76
C ASP A 112 -4.07 8.30 11.03
N ARG A 113 -3.90 9.02 12.14
CA ARG A 113 -3.39 8.46 13.40
C ARG A 113 -4.31 7.40 14.01
N GLU A 114 -5.64 7.58 13.94
CA GLU A 114 -6.60 6.60 14.44
C GLU A 114 -6.44 5.27 13.67
N SER A 115 -6.24 5.37 12.36
CA SER A 115 -5.97 4.24 11.49
C SER A 115 -4.63 3.55 11.81
N VAL A 116 -3.57 4.31 12.12
CA VAL A 116 -2.29 3.72 12.58
C VAL A 116 -2.47 2.94 13.89
N ASP A 117 -3.20 3.50 14.85
CA ASP A 117 -3.40 2.88 16.16
C ASP A 117 -4.28 1.61 16.06
N LEU A 118 -5.29 1.63 15.19
CA LEU A 118 -6.06 0.42 14.88
C LEU A 118 -5.16 -0.68 14.32
N LEU A 119 -4.33 -0.38 13.32
CA LEU A 119 -3.45 -1.39 12.71
C LEU A 119 -2.38 -1.90 13.67
N GLU A 120 -1.87 -1.05 14.58
CA GLU A 120 -1.00 -1.48 15.67
C GLU A 120 -1.71 -2.45 16.61
N LYS A 121 -2.95 -2.15 17.00
CA LYS A 121 -3.79 -3.03 17.83
C LYS A 121 -4.06 -4.37 17.13
N LEU A 122 -4.25 -4.37 15.81
CA LEU A 122 -4.40 -5.57 14.99
C LEU A 122 -3.08 -6.32 14.78
N LYS A 123 -1.96 -5.78 15.25
CA LYS A 123 -0.61 -6.34 15.16
C LYS A 123 -0.24 -6.67 13.71
N VAL A 124 -0.54 -5.78 12.77
CA VAL A 124 -0.09 -5.95 11.39
C VAL A 124 1.43 -6.15 11.33
N PRO A 125 1.93 -7.02 10.44
CA PRO A 125 3.36 -7.33 10.38
C PRO A 125 4.20 -6.22 9.73
N ALA A 126 3.58 -5.32 8.98
CA ALA A 126 4.20 -4.12 8.41
C ALA A 126 3.13 -3.05 8.16
N PHE A 127 3.55 -1.79 8.06
CA PHE A 127 2.71 -0.69 7.58
C PHE A 127 3.00 -0.42 6.11
N LYS A 128 1.95 -0.34 5.28
CA LYS A 128 2.07 0.22 3.93
C LYS A 128 1.79 1.72 3.98
N ILE A 129 2.69 2.53 3.47
CA ILE A 129 2.48 3.98 3.35
C ILE A 129 2.19 4.29 1.88
N ALA A 130 1.06 4.94 1.62
CA ALA A 130 0.64 5.33 0.27
C ALA A 130 1.53 6.46 -0.28
N SER A 131 1.63 6.57 -1.60
CA SER A 131 2.38 7.65 -2.27
C SER A 131 1.91 9.05 -1.85
N SER A 132 0.62 9.22 -1.55
CA SER A 132 0.06 10.51 -1.09
C SER A 132 0.58 10.94 0.29
N GLU A 133 1.10 10.02 1.08
CA GLU A 133 1.52 10.26 2.45
C GLU A 133 3.05 10.41 2.60
N ILE A 134 3.82 10.34 1.50
CA ILE A 134 5.29 10.38 1.56
C ILE A 134 5.83 11.70 2.10
N THR A 135 5.12 12.81 1.89
CA THR A 135 5.46 14.14 2.45
C THR A 135 4.69 14.45 3.73
N ASN A 136 3.86 13.52 4.23
CA ASN A 136 3.14 13.66 5.49
C ASN A 136 4.05 13.30 6.68
N PHE A 137 5.08 14.11 6.91
CA PHE A 137 6.10 13.85 7.93
C PHE A 137 5.54 13.62 9.35
N PRO A 138 4.49 14.32 9.82
CA PRO A 138 3.87 14.01 11.11
C PRO A 138 3.33 12.57 11.20
N LEU A 139 2.72 12.06 10.11
CA LEU A 139 2.23 10.68 10.05
C LEU A 139 3.38 9.68 9.95
N LEU A 140 4.38 9.94 9.10
CA LEU A 140 5.57 9.09 8.97
C LEU A 140 6.28 8.91 10.32
N ARG A 141 6.47 10.01 11.06
CA ARG A 141 7.05 10.00 12.40
C ARG A 141 6.24 9.12 13.36
N TYR A 142 4.92 9.24 13.31
CA TYR A 142 4.01 8.47 14.17
C TYR A 142 4.08 6.97 13.87
N ILE A 143 4.11 6.59 12.59
CA ILE A 143 4.24 5.20 12.13
C ILE A 143 5.62 4.64 12.49
N ALA A 144 6.70 5.39 12.27
CA ALA A 144 8.06 4.96 12.53
C ALA A 144 8.29 4.55 13.99
N ARG A 145 7.67 5.27 14.93
CA ARG A 145 7.74 4.96 16.38
C ARG A 145 7.14 3.61 16.76
N LYS A 146 6.30 3.01 15.92
CA LYS A 146 5.73 1.67 16.16
C LYS A 146 6.73 0.53 15.93
N ARG A 147 7.93 0.82 15.41
CA ARG A 147 9.05 -0.14 15.23
C ARG A 147 8.70 -1.38 14.41
N LYS A 148 7.75 -1.25 13.47
CA LYS A 148 7.41 -2.29 12.50
C LYS A 148 7.99 -1.94 11.12
N PRO A 149 8.27 -2.94 10.27
CA PRO A 149 8.64 -2.70 8.89
C PRO A 149 7.68 -1.76 8.16
N ILE A 150 8.21 -0.91 7.30
CA ILE A 150 7.48 0.05 6.49
C ILE A 150 7.67 -0.29 5.01
N ILE A 151 6.57 -0.35 4.27
CA ILE A 151 6.56 -0.43 2.80
C ILE A 151 6.10 0.94 2.27
N LEU A 152 7.02 1.76 1.79
CA LEU A 152 6.77 3.15 1.40
C LEU A 152 6.69 3.26 -0.13
N SER A 153 5.51 3.62 -0.68
CA SER A 153 5.44 3.96 -2.12
C SER A 153 5.97 5.37 -2.36
N THR A 154 6.64 5.55 -3.49
CA THR A 154 7.33 6.80 -3.85
C THR A 154 6.74 7.49 -5.07
N GLY A 155 5.48 7.22 -5.40
CA GLY A 155 4.82 7.92 -6.52
C GLY A 155 4.64 9.39 -6.20
N MET A 156 4.70 10.25 -7.22
CA MET A 156 4.64 11.72 -7.10
C MET A 156 5.82 12.37 -6.37
N ALA A 157 6.83 11.59 -5.93
CA ALA A 157 7.97 12.11 -5.19
C ALA A 157 9.25 12.12 -6.03
N ASN A 158 10.06 13.16 -5.85
CA ASN A 158 11.44 13.20 -6.34
C ASN A 158 12.43 12.55 -5.34
N LEU A 159 13.71 12.44 -5.69
CA LEU A 159 14.72 11.80 -4.83
C LEU A 159 14.94 12.53 -3.50
N ASP A 160 14.79 13.85 -3.46
CA ASP A 160 14.99 14.64 -2.25
C ASP A 160 13.83 14.44 -1.28
N GLU A 161 12.58 14.43 -1.77
CA GLU A 161 11.39 14.12 -0.97
C GLU A 161 11.44 12.68 -0.41
N ILE A 162 11.95 11.72 -1.20
CA ILE A 162 12.17 10.35 -0.70
C ILE A 162 13.24 10.35 0.40
N ARG A 163 14.32 11.13 0.25
CA ARG A 163 15.37 11.25 1.27
C ARG A 163 14.82 11.86 2.56
N GLU A 164 14.05 12.94 2.46
CA GLU A 164 13.42 13.59 3.62
C GLU A 164 12.47 12.63 4.35
N ALA A 165 11.64 11.88 3.61
CA ALA A 165 10.75 10.87 4.17
C ALA A 165 11.53 9.77 4.93
N LEU A 166 12.64 9.28 4.34
CA LEU A 166 13.52 8.31 4.97
C LEU A 166 14.20 8.88 6.21
N ASP A 167 14.70 10.12 6.17
CA ASP A 167 15.33 10.78 7.31
C ASP A 167 14.34 10.93 8.48
N VAL A 168 13.08 11.32 8.21
CA VAL A 168 12.02 11.36 9.23
C VAL A 168 11.83 10.00 9.89
N ILE A 169 11.76 8.92 9.10
CA ILE A 169 11.55 7.56 9.61
C ILE A 169 12.79 7.06 10.39
N PHE A 170 13.99 7.31 9.86
CA PHE A 170 15.26 6.85 10.41
C PHE A 170 15.67 7.60 11.67
N ASN A 171 15.32 8.88 11.79
CA ASN A 171 15.54 9.67 13.00
C ASN A 171 14.67 9.21 14.17
N GLU A 172 13.52 8.60 13.90
CA GLU A 172 12.76 7.88 14.92
C GLU A 172 13.38 6.50 15.22
N GLY A 173 14.44 6.09 14.51
CA GLY A 173 15.24 4.87 14.69
C GLY A 173 14.68 3.63 13.99
N ASN A 174 13.67 3.76 13.13
CA ASN A 174 13.13 2.62 12.39
C ASN A 174 13.84 2.50 11.05
N LYS A 175 14.77 1.55 10.92
CA LYS A 175 15.56 1.37 9.69
C LYS A 175 15.02 0.27 8.77
N GLU A 176 13.84 -0.28 9.06
CA GLU A 176 13.23 -1.37 8.30
C GLU A 176 12.26 -0.82 7.24
N VAL A 177 12.82 -0.21 6.19
CA VAL A 177 12.04 0.38 5.09
C VAL A 177 12.28 -0.36 3.78
N ILE A 178 11.20 -0.66 3.08
CA ILE A 178 11.15 -1.14 1.69
C ILE A 178 10.54 -0.01 0.86
N LEU A 179 11.20 0.39 -0.22
CA LEU A 179 10.66 1.38 -1.15
C LEU A 179 9.88 0.69 -2.27
N LEU A 180 8.77 1.27 -2.71
CA LEU A 180 8.10 0.86 -3.94
C LEU A 180 8.14 2.00 -4.95
N HIS A 181 8.81 1.74 -6.08
CA HIS A 181 8.64 2.58 -7.26
C HIS A 181 7.17 2.54 -7.70
N CYS A 182 6.62 3.67 -8.10
CA CYS A 182 5.18 3.81 -8.35
C CYS A 182 4.90 4.99 -9.28
N ILE A 183 3.99 4.81 -10.23
CA ILE A 183 3.38 5.91 -10.97
C ILE A 183 1.94 6.08 -10.49
N SER A 184 1.60 7.22 -9.87
CA SER A 184 0.29 7.49 -9.28
C SER A 184 -0.76 7.93 -10.32
N ALA A 185 -0.92 7.12 -11.37
CA ALA A 185 -1.94 7.28 -12.41
C ALA A 185 -2.79 6.00 -12.48
N TYR A 186 -4.10 6.13 -12.73
CA TYR A 186 -5.06 5.03 -12.64
C TYR A 186 -5.97 5.02 -13.89
N PRO A 187 -5.62 4.28 -14.96
CA PRO A 187 -4.42 3.44 -15.10
C PRO A 187 -3.16 4.24 -15.45
N ALA A 188 -1.99 3.71 -15.07
CA ALA A 188 -0.69 4.22 -15.50
C ALA A 188 -0.34 3.69 -16.89
N LYS A 189 0.17 4.55 -17.78
CA LYS A 189 0.58 4.16 -19.13
C LYS A 189 1.94 3.45 -19.12
N MET A 190 2.12 2.47 -20.00
CA MET A 190 3.32 1.62 -20.03
C MET A 190 4.60 2.42 -20.30
N GLU A 191 4.50 3.43 -21.16
CA GLU A 191 5.58 4.34 -21.54
C GLU A 191 5.99 5.31 -20.42
N GLU A 192 5.14 5.52 -19.42
CA GLU A 192 5.39 6.43 -18.29
C GLU A 192 6.03 5.70 -17.08
N LEU A 193 6.10 4.36 -17.11
CA LEU A 193 6.45 3.56 -15.94
C LEU A 193 7.87 3.76 -15.44
N ASN A 194 8.83 4.07 -16.32
CA ASN A 194 10.23 4.24 -15.97
C ASN A 194 10.77 3.17 -14.99
N LEU A 195 10.63 1.88 -15.32
CA LEU A 195 11.02 0.78 -14.41
C LEU A 195 12.52 0.77 -14.06
N ARG A 196 13.37 1.51 -14.81
CA ARG A 196 14.78 1.75 -14.46
C ARG A 196 14.93 2.49 -13.13
N ALA A 197 13.90 3.22 -12.68
CA ALA A 197 13.89 3.88 -11.37
C ALA A 197 14.07 2.88 -10.21
N ILE A 198 13.67 1.62 -10.36
CA ILE A 198 13.90 0.58 -9.35
C ILE A 198 15.40 0.47 -9.03
N GLU A 199 16.25 0.45 -10.06
CA GLU A 199 17.71 0.40 -9.90
C GLU A 199 18.27 1.71 -9.32
N SER A 200 17.76 2.86 -9.76
CA SER A 200 18.17 4.15 -9.21
C SER A 200 17.86 4.27 -7.71
N LEU A 201 16.69 3.80 -7.26
CA LEU A 201 16.31 3.81 -5.85
C LEU A 201 17.20 2.87 -5.02
N LYS A 202 17.52 1.67 -5.55
CA LYS A 202 18.44 0.74 -4.89
C LYS A 202 19.80 1.38 -4.66
N ARG A 203 20.37 1.99 -5.71
CA ARG A 203 21.69 2.65 -5.65
C ARG A 203 21.69 3.85 -4.71
N SER A 204 20.63 4.65 -4.74
CA SER A 204 20.55 5.89 -3.97
C SER A 204 20.37 5.65 -2.47
N PHE A 205 19.62 4.63 -2.09
CA PHE A 205 19.20 4.43 -0.71
C PHE A 205 19.70 3.13 -0.07
N ASN A 206 20.24 2.18 -0.86
CA ASN A 206 20.69 0.87 -0.39
C ASN A 206 19.62 0.09 0.42
N LEU A 207 18.36 0.22 -0.02
CA LEU A 207 17.18 -0.43 0.58
C LEU A 207 16.58 -1.44 -0.41
N PRO A 208 15.84 -2.46 0.07
CA PRO A 208 14.96 -3.25 -0.79
C PRO A 208 14.01 -2.34 -1.58
N VAL A 209 13.92 -2.57 -2.88
CA VAL A 209 13.02 -1.85 -3.77
C VAL A 209 12.08 -2.82 -4.47
N GLY A 210 10.80 -2.50 -4.48
CA GLY A 210 9.76 -3.16 -5.23
C GLY A 210 9.04 -2.22 -6.19
N PHE A 211 7.86 -2.64 -6.65
CA PHE A 211 7.03 -1.90 -7.58
C PHE A 211 5.56 -1.95 -7.16
N SER A 212 4.91 -0.79 -7.13
CA SER A 212 3.46 -0.63 -6.96
C SER A 212 2.86 -0.32 -8.32
N ASP A 213 2.11 -1.27 -8.87
CA ASP A 213 1.69 -1.28 -10.27
C ASP A 213 0.23 -0.82 -10.41
N HIS A 214 0.01 0.21 -11.22
CA HIS A 214 -1.31 0.75 -11.57
C HIS A 214 -1.65 0.62 -13.06
N THR A 215 -0.92 -0.20 -13.81
CA THR A 215 -1.27 -0.55 -15.19
C THR A 215 -2.50 -1.46 -15.24
N GLU A 216 -3.10 -1.66 -16.41
CA GLU A 216 -4.31 -2.48 -16.56
C GLU A 216 -4.05 -4.01 -16.50
N ASN A 217 -2.85 -4.44 -16.88
CA ASN A 217 -2.45 -5.86 -16.93
C ASN A 217 -1.25 -6.13 -16.01
N ILE A 218 -0.71 -7.35 -16.02
CA ILE A 218 0.39 -7.75 -15.12
C ILE A 218 1.78 -7.66 -15.77
N LEU A 219 1.89 -7.26 -17.04
CA LEU A 219 3.17 -7.27 -17.77
C LEU A 219 4.21 -6.39 -17.07
N ALA A 220 3.81 -5.18 -16.65
CA ALA A 220 4.68 -4.27 -15.93
C ALA A 220 5.20 -4.88 -14.61
N SER A 221 4.33 -5.55 -13.86
CA SER A 221 4.71 -6.29 -12.65
C SER A 221 5.75 -7.38 -12.93
N LEU A 222 5.58 -8.15 -14.01
CA LEU A 222 6.54 -9.20 -14.39
C LEU A 222 7.90 -8.61 -14.78
N VAL A 223 7.90 -7.53 -15.58
CA VAL A 223 9.14 -6.84 -15.97
C VAL A 223 9.81 -6.20 -14.76
N ALA A 224 9.05 -5.64 -13.82
CA ALA A 224 9.58 -5.09 -12.58
C ALA A 224 10.36 -6.15 -11.78
N VAL A 225 9.82 -7.37 -11.66
CA VAL A 225 10.52 -8.50 -11.03
C VAL A 225 11.80 -8.85 -11.80
N ALA A 226 11.75 -8.89 -13.14
CA ALA A 226 12.92 -9.18 -13.97
C ALA A 226 14.06 -8.16 -13.80
N VAL A 227 13.74 -6.88 -13.57
CA VAL A 227 14.73 -5.83 -13.25
C VAL A 227 15.06 -5.75 -11.75
N GLY A 228 14.57 -6.71 -10.95
CA GLY A 228 14.97 -6.94 -9.58
C GLY A 228 14.07 -6.30 -8.52
N ALA A 229 12.81 -5.97 -8.82
CA ALA A 229 11.82 -5.67 -7.78
C ALA A 229 11.67 -6.87 -6.83
N CYS A 230 11.81 -6.64 -5.53
CA CYS A 230 11.63 -7.68 -4.50
C CYS A 230 10.24 -7.70 -3.87
N VAL A 231 9.41 -6.72 -4.21
CA VAL A 231 7.99 -6.62 -3.85
C VAL A 231 7.21 -6.21 -5.09
N VAL A 232 6.03 -6.79 -5.29
CA VAL A 232 5.03 -6.32 -6.27
C VAL A 232 3.72 -6.09 -5.53
N GLU A 233 3.16 -4.90 -5.70
CA GLU A 233 1.81 -4.55 -5.26
C GLU A 233 0.93 -4.28 -6.47
N LYS A 234 -0.25 -4.91 -6.52
CA LYS A 234 -1.21 -4.75 -7.63
C LYS A 234 -2.63 -4.69 -7.09
N HIS A 235 -3.40 -3.70 -7.52
CA HIS A 235 -4.85 -3.67 -7.26
C HIS A 235 -5.52 -4.91 -7.86
N PHE A 236 -6.46 -5.50 -7.13
CA PHE A 236 -7.26 -6.61 -7.63
C PHE A 236 -8.74 -6.45 -7.26
N THR A 237 -9.59 -7.14 -8.02
CA THR A 237 -11.05 -7.14 -7.84
C THR A 237 -11.59 -8.56 -8.07
N LEU A 238 -12.82 -8.80 -7.61
CA LEU A 238 -13.56 -10.04 -7.88
C LEU A 238 -14.20 -10.04 -9.27
N ASP A 239 -14.54 -8.85 -9.77
CA ASP A 239 -15.18 -8.61 -11.06
C ASP A 239 -14.70 -7.26 -11.62
N LYS A 240 -14.50 -7.19 -12.93
CA LYS A 240 -14.05 -6.00 -13.65
C LYS A 240 -15.20 -5.22 -14.33
N ASN A 241 -16.43 -5.72 -14.24
CA ASN A 241 -17.62 -5.15 -14.87
C ASN A 241 -18.52 -4.40 -13.88
#